data_AF-A0A9P6SEK5-F1
#
_entry.id   AF-A0A9P6SEK5-F1
#
_cell.length_a   1.000
_cell.length_b   1.000
_cell.length_c   1.000
_cell.angle_alpha   90.00
_cell.angle_beta   90.00
_cell.angle_gamma   90.00
#
_symmetry.space_group_name_H-M   'P 1'
#
loop_
_entity.id
_entity.type
_entity.pdbx_description
1 polymer ?
#
loop_
_entity_poly.entity_id
_entity_poly.type
_entity_poly.pdbx_seq_one_letter_code
_entity_poly.pdbx_strand_id
1 'polypeptide(L)'
;MLFLSNTFKIKAAERGGIFWKAMGQHMHFEPKMMEYATLRINEEIQADRNIEVLPNDDPEEIETTEDEHQNPISEDGTTVTNIQAPATRVPYIAVHLRRGDIWQKCRGQAVEKCVLPMERYIDAVERAREYASKSLGLLSHLPVVVATDTTSEDDFQKIKELGWHRLDHTKYGTTEVWGTFGSAMVDAAILAHADVLVGRLLG
;
A
#
# COMPACT_ATOMS: atom_id res chain seq x y z
N MET A 1 11.29 -4.48 -6.13
CA MET A 1 12.16 -3.71 -7.05
C MET A 1 12.97 -4.51 -8.07
N LEU A 2 12.81 -5.85 -8.19
CA LEU A 2 13.36 -6.60 -9.34
C LEU A 2 12.87 -6.04 -10.70
N PHE A 3 11.65 -5.49 -10.70
CA PHE A 3 11.01 -4.84 -11.85
C PHE A 3 11.87 -3.74 -12.49
N LEU A 4 12.47 -2.83 -11.71
CA LEU A 4 13.23 -1.72 -12.28
C LEU A 4 14.52 -2.18 -12.97
N SER A 5 15.23 -3.13 -12.36
CA SER A 5 16.48 -3.65 -12.92
C SER A 5 16.28 -4.39 -14.24
N ASN A 6 15.17 -5.13 -14.40
CA ASN A 6 14.86 -5.85 -15.64
C ASN A 6 14.23 -4.95 -16.70
N THR A 7 13.29 -4.08 -16.31
CA THR A 7 12.60 -3.19 -17.23
C THR A 7 13.53 -2.11 -17.78
N PHE A 8 14.34 -1.48 -16.92
CA PHE A 8 15.23 -0.38 -17.31
C PHE A 8 16.67 -0.83 -17.56
N LYS A 9 16.95 -2.14 -17.47
CA LYS A 9 18.30 -2.72 -17.64
C LYS A 9 19.37 -2.03 -16.78
N ILE A 10 18.98 -1.47 -15.63
CA ILE A 10 19.90 -0.82 -14.69
C ILE A 10 20.74 -1.92 -14.06
N LYS A 11 21.97 -2.08 -14.58
CA LYS A 11 22.99 -2.96 -13.99
C LYS A 11 23.84 -2.10 -13.06
N ALA A 12 23.79 -2.39 -11.77
CA ALA A 12 24.79 -1.88 -10.85
C ALA A 12 26.16 -2.39 -11.31
N ALA A 13 27.07 -1.48 -11.64
CA ALA A 13 28.42 -1.82 -12.09
C ALA A 13 29.23 -2.53 -10.98
N GLU A 14 28.85 -2.31 -9.72
CA GLU A 14 29.46 -2.92 -8.55
C GLU A 14 28.45 -3.82 -7.83
N ARG A 15 28.85 -5.06 -7.55
CA ARG A 15 28.09 -5.99 -6.70
C ARG A 15 28.11 -5.48 -5.25
N GLY A 16 27.16 -4.63 -4.89
CA GLY A 16 27.00 -4.18 -3.50
C GLY A 16 25.64 -3.54 -3.23
N GLY A 17 25.01 -3.90 -2.11
CA GLY A 17 23.72 -3.34 -1.66
C GLY A 17 23.73 -1.82 -1.41
N ILE A 18 24.92 -1.19 -1.41
CA ILE A 18 25.11 0.25 -1.24
C ILE A 18 24.47 1.04 -2.38
N PHE A 19 24.56 0.55 -3.62
CA PHE A 19 23.99 1.23 -4.79
C PHE A 19 22.47 1.37 -4.69
N TRP A 20 21.78 0.28 -4.30
CA TRP A 20 20.32 0.29 -4.20
C TRP A 20 19.79 1.10 -3.04
N LYS A 21 20.53 1.15 -1.93
CA LYS A 21 20.20 2.05 -0.83
C LYS A 21 20.29 3.51 -1.29
N ALA A 22 21.37 3.89 -1.99
CA ALA A 22 21.55 5.24 -2.50
C ALA A 22 20.48 5.60 -3.55
N MET A 23 20.20 4.72 -4.51
CA MET A 23 19.17 4.97 -5.53
C MET A 23 17.77 5.03 -4.91
N GLY A 24 17.42 4.11 -4.02
CA GLY A 24 16.11 4.05 -3.39
C GLY A 24 15.79 5.28 -2.54
N GLN A 25 16.80 5.95 -1.98
CA GLN A 25 16.64 7.22 -1.25
C GLN A 25 16.18 8.39 -2.12
N HIS A 26 16.34 8.28 -3.44
CA HIS A 26 15.91 9.28 -4.42
C HIS A 26 14.66 8.84 -5.19
N MET A 27 14.11 7.67 -4.86
CA MET A 27 12.86 7.18 -5.42
C MET A 27 11.71 7.58 -4.50
N HIS A 28 10.97 8.58 -4.93
CA HIS A 28 9.78 9.05 -4.24
C HIS A 28 8.55 8.70 -5.06
N PHE A 29 7.42 8.51 -4.39
CA PHE A 29 6.14 8.51 -5.06
C PHE A 29 5.87 9.91 -5.61
N GLU A 30 5.09 9.98 -6.68
CA GLU A 30 4.63 11.27 -7.19
C GLU A 30 3.67 11.90 -6.15
N PRO A 31 3.75 13.22 -5.91
CA PRO A 31 2.96 13.89 -4.87
C PRO A 31 1.47 13.61 -4.90
N LYS A 32 0.84 13.72 -6.08
CA LYS A 32 -0.60 13.48 -6.23
C LYS A 32 -0.96 12.01 -6.02
N MET A 33 -0.04 11.08 -6.29
CA MET A 33 -0.23 9.67 -5.94
C MET A 33 -0.26 9.49 -4.42
N MET A 34 0.58 10.23 -3.69
CA MET A 34 0.54 10.24 -2.24
C MET A 34 -0.76 10.83 -1.71
N GLU A 35 -1.21 11.94 -2.29
CA GLU A 35 -2.48 12.54 -1.92
C GLU A 35 -3.67 11.60 -2.17
N TYR A 36 -3.65 10.92 -3.32
CA TYR A 36 -4.65 9.91 -3.66
C TYR A 36 -4.63 8.73 -2.69
N ALA A 37 -3.44 8.21 -2.36
CA ALA A 37 -3.29 7.13 -1.39
C ALA A 37 -3.89 7.51 -0.03
N THR A 38 -3.55 8.69 0.49
CA THR A 38 -4.07 9.20 1.77
C THR A 38 -5.58 9.40 1.73
N LEU A 39 -6.12 9.97 0.64
CA LEU A 39 -7.55 10.13 0.44
C LEU A 39 -8.27 8.78 0.52
N ARG A 40 -7.80 7.77 -0.23
CA ARG A 40 -8.44 6.44 -0.28
C ARG A 40 -8.39 5.73 1.07
N ILE A 41 -7.28 5.87 1.80
CA ILE A 41 -7.18 5.30 3.14
C ILE A 41 -8.22 5.90 4.07
N ASN A 42 -8.29 7.24 4.13
CA ASN A 42 -9.25 7.90 4.98
C ASN A 42 -10.69 7.56 4.59
N GLU A 43 -11.02 7.49 3.30
CA GLU A 43 -12.36 7.07 2.83
C GLU A 43 -12.75 5.65 3.24
N GLU A 44 -11.80 4.71 3.21
CA GLU A 44 -12.06 3.32 3.59
C GLU A 44 -12.22 3.16 5.10
N ILE A 45 -11.39 3.84 5.89
CA ILE A 45 -11.38 3.62 7.35
C ILE A 45 -12.17 4.65 8.15
N GLN A 46 -12.72 5.71 7.55
CA GLN A 46 -13.51 6.74 8.24
C GLN A 46 -14.70 6.19 9.05
N ALA A 47 -15.22 5.02 8.67
CA ALA A 47 -16.36 4.40 9.34
C ALA A 47 -15.98 3.67 10.64
N ASP A 48 -14.68 3.44 10.88
CA ASP A 48 -14.22 2.79 12.09
C ASP A 48 -14.45 3.69 13.31
N ARG A 49 -14.87 3.10 14.42
CA ARG A 49 -15.14 3.84 15.66
C ARG A 49 -13.85 4.01 16.45
N ASN A 50 -13.75 5.10 17.22
CA ASN A 50 -12.63 5.38 18.12
C ASN A 50 -11.28 5.51 17.41
N ILE A 51 -11.28 6.17 16.25
CA ILE A 51 -10.07 6.43 15.49
C ILE A 51 -9.33 7.63 16.10
N GLU A 52 -8.02 7.47 16.28
CA GLU A 52 -7.10 8.58 16.52
C GLU A 52 -6.85 9.30 15.19
N VAL A 53 -7.11 10.59 15.16
CA VAL A 53 -6.87 11.42 13.98
C VAL A 53 -5.64 12.26 14.28
N LEU A 54 -4.58 12.06 13.50
CA LEU A 54 -3.33 12.81 13.61
C LEU A 54 -3.25 13.88 12.51
N PRO A 55 -2.52 14.98 12.74
CA PRO A 55 -2.13 15.88 11.67
C PRO A 55 -1.43 15.09 10.55
N ASN A 56 -1.74 15.42 9.30
CA ASN A 56 -0.98 14.89 8.18
C ASN A 56 0.29 15.73 7.99
N ASP A 57 1.30 15.47 8.84
CA ASP A 57 2.58 16.20 8.84
C ASP A 57 3.52 15.69 7.71
N ASP A 58 2.98 15.47 6.50
CA ASP A 58 3.83 15.23 5.34
C ASP A 58 4.72 16.47 5.16
N PRO A 59 6.06 16.32 5.15
CA PRO A 59 6.97 17.45 5.12
C PRO A 59 6.71 18.27 3.84
N GLU A 60 6.30 19.53 4.04
CA GLU A 60 6.08 20.57 3.03
C GLU A 60 6.76 20.29 1.69
N GLU A 61 5.96 20.09 0.65
CA GLU A 61 6.44 20.21 -0.71
C GLU A 61 6.70 21.67 -1.05
N ILE A 62 7.92 21.93 -1.47
CA ILE A 62 8.31 23.14 -2.19
C ILE A 62 7.54 23.12 -3.52
N GLU A 63 6.62 24.08 -3.71
CA GLU A 63 5.95 24.31 -4.99
C GLU A 63 6.97 24.43 -6.13
N THR A 64 7.03 23.44 -7.02
CA THR A 64 7.74 23.57 -8.30
C THR A 64 6.81 23.33 -9.47
N THR A 65 6.43 24.45 -10.09
CA THR A 65 6.06 24.69 -11.50
C THR A 65 5.45 23.56 -12.32
N GLU A 66 4.23 23.84 -12.78
CA GLU A 66 3.40 23.09 -13.70
C GLU A 66 4.08 22.83 -15.07
N ASP A 67 4.26 21.56 -15.44
CA ASP A 67 4.50 21.14 -16.83
C ASP A 67 3.24 20.43 -17.35
N GLU A 68 2.69 20.93 -18.47
CA GLU A 68 1.48 20.45 -19.14
C GLU A 68 1.68 19.04 -19.74
N HIS A 69 1.38 17.98 -18.99
CA HIS A 69 0.98 16.69 -19.55
C HIS A 69 -0.54 16.56 -19.48
N GLN A 70 -1.17 16.12 -20.57
CA GLN A 70 -2.62 15.94 -20.64
C GLN A 70 -3.08 14.93 -19.58
N ASN A 71 -3.89 15.43 -18.64
CA ASN A 71 -4.29 14.71 -17.44
C ASN A 71 -5.37 13.66 -17.75
N PRO A 72 -5.24 12.42 -17.25
CA PRO A 72 -6.33 11.45 -17.30
C PRO A 72 -7.51 11.91 -16.42
N ILE A 73 -8.73 11.63 -16.89
CA ILE A 73 -10.01 11.95 -16.26
C ILE A 73 -10.63 10.62 -15.81
N SER A 74 -10.97 10.46 -14.52
CA SER A 74 -11.72 9.30 -14.01
C SER A 74 -13.20 9.33 -14.47
N GLU A 75 -13.88 8.19 -14.38
CA GLU A 75 -15.33 8.07 -14.68
C GLU A 75 -16.23 8.95 -13.78
N ASP A 76 -15.76 9.37 -12.60
CA ASP A 76 -16.45 10.33 -11.73
C ASP A 76 -16.18 11.81 -12.09
N GLY A 77 -15.37 12.05 -13.12
CA GLY A 77 -14.99 13.38 -13.60
C GLY A 77 -13.83 14.04 -12.84
N THR A 78 -13.22 13.36 -11.86
CA THR A 78 -12.07 13.89 -11.11
C THR A 78 -10.80 13.80 -11.94
N THR A 79 -10.26 14.94 -12.38
CA THR A 79 -8.91 14.99 -12.95
C THR A 79 -7.89 14.78 -11.85
N VAL A 80 -6.75 14.13 -12.16
CA VAL A 80 -5.62 13.94 -11.23
C VAL A 80 -5.20 15.26 -10.57
N THR A 81 -5.40 16.40 -11.25
CA THR A 81 -5.10 17.74 -10.75
C THR A 81 -5.94 18.20 -9.56
N ASN A 82 -7.08 17.58 -9.29
CA ASN A 82 -8.02 18.03 -8.26
C ASN A 82 -8.04 17.10 -7.03
N ILE A 83 -7.14 16.12 -6.99
CA ILE A 83 -6.96 15.29 -5.81
C ILE A 83 -6.24 16.16 -4.77
N GLN A 84 -6.77 16.21 -3.56
CA GLN A 84 -6.11 16.85 -2.44
C GLN A 84 -6.27 15.97 -1.22
N ALA A 85 -5.16 15.68 -0.54
CA ALA A 85 -5.20 14.92 0.69
C ALA A 85 -5.93 15.71 1.80
N PRO A 86 -6.63 15.02 2.70
CA PRO A 86 -7.10 15.62 3.93
C PRO A 86 -5.92 16.11 4.79
N ALA A 87 -6.13 17.19 5.54
CA ALA A 87 -5.14 17.77 6.47
C ALA A 87 -4.82 16.86 7.68
N THR A 88 -5.54 15.75 7.81
CA THR A 88 -5.37 14.77 8.87
C THR A 88 -5.30 13.36 8.30
N ARG A 89 -4.55 12.49 8.96
CA ARG A 89 -4.47 11.07 8.64
C ARG A 89 -4.92 10.23 9.83
N VAL A 90 -5.33 9.01 9.52
CA VAL A 90 -5.66 7.99 10.52
C VAL A 90 -4.52 6.99 10.57
N PRO A 91 -3.92 6.70 11.74
CA PRO A 91 -2.92 5.65 11.86
C PRO A 91 -3.51 4.28 11.54
N TYR A 92 -2.78 3.44 10.82
CA TYR A 92 -3.26 2.13 10.39
C TYR A 92 -2.17 1.09 10.25
N ILE A 93 -2.60 -0.18 10.27
CA ILE A 93 -1.75 -1.33 9.94
C ILE A 93 -2.03 -1.71 8.50
N ALA A 94 -1.00 -1.75 7.67
CA ALA A 94 -1.11 -2.25 6.31
C ALA A 94 -0.74 -3.72 6.25
N VAL A 95 -1.51 -4.50 5.50
CA VAL A 95 -1.26 -5.91 5.21
C VAL A 95 -1.05 -6.07 3.71
N HIS A 96 0.14 -6.52 3.30
CA HIS A 96 0.37 -6.95 1.93
C HIS A 96 0.12 -8.46 1.81
N LEU A 97 -1.08 -8.82 1.37
CA LEU A 97 -1.54 -10.20 1.21
C LEU A 97 -1.31 -10.67 -0.23
N ARG A 98 -0.12 -11.23 -0.50
CA ARG A 98 0.20 -11.76 -1.84
C ARG A 98 -0.36 -13.17 -2.03
N ARG A 99 -1.34 -13.32 -2.93
CA ARG A 99 -2.09 -14.57 -3.21
C ARG A 99 -2.10 -14.98 -4.68
N GLY A 100 -2.08 -14.04 -5.61
CA GLY A 100 -2.38 -14.24 -7.04
C GLY A 100 -1.48 -15.24 -7.76
N ASP A 101 -0.46 -14.79 -8.48
CA ASP A 101 0.43 -15.68 -9.26
C ASP A 101 1.48 -16.43 -8.41
N ILE A 102 1.52 -16.20 -7.10
CA ILE A 102 2.62 -16.61 -6.24
C ILE A 102 2.79 -18.14 -6.19
N TRP A 103 1.69 -18.89 -6.37
CA TRP A 103 1.72 -20.35 -6.44
C TRP A 103 2.50 -20.87 -7.66
N GLN A 104 2.57 -20.11 -8.76
CA GLN A 104 3.38 -20.48 -9.93
C GLN A 104 4.87 -20.51 -9.60
N LYS A 105 5.29 -19.73 -8.60
CA LYS A 105 6.67 -19.67 -8.12
C LYS A 105 7.02 -20.82 -7.17
N CYS A 106 6.07 -21.71 -6.84
CA CYS A 106 6.30 -22.86 -5.98
C CYS A 106 7.24 -23.93 -6.54
N ARG A 107 7.54 -23.93 -7.85
CA ARG A 107 8.46 -24.89 -8.49
C ARG A 107 8.17 -26.37 -8.10
N GLY A 108 6.89 -26.73 -7.99
CA GLY A 108 6.45 -28.09 -7.63
C GLY A 108 6.39 -28.40 -6.13
N GLN A 109 6.66 -27.42 -5.25
CA GLN A 109 6.35 -27.54 -3.82
C GLN A 109 4.83 -27.42 -3.58
N ALA A 110 4.39 -28.01 -2.47
CA ALA A 110 3.02 -27.89 -2.00
C ALA A 110 2.66 -26.40 -1.80
N VAL A 111 1.45 -26.00 -2.22
CA VAL A 111 1.02 -24.59 -2.25
C VAL A 111 1.09 -23.97 -0.86
N GLU A 112 0.85 -24.76 0.18
CA GLU A 112 0.88 -24.37 1.60
C GLU A 112 2.28 -23.94 2.07
N LYS A 113 3.34 -24.39 1.36
CA LYS A 113 4.71 -23.94 1.63
C LYS A 113 5.01 -22.58 1.00
N CYS A 114 4.25 -22.18 -0.03
CA CYS A 114 4.45 -20.92 -0.73
C CYS A 114 3.41 -19.87 -0.40
N VAL A 115 2.21 -20.27 -0.03
CA VAL A 115 1.07 -19.40 0.21
C VAL A 115 0.85 -19.40 1.71
N LEU A 116 1.15 -18.28 2.36
CA LEU A 116 1.09 -18.17 3.81
C LEU A 116 -0.37 -18.21 4.26
N PRO A 117 -0.79 -19.10 5.18
CA PRO A 117 -2.19 -19.18 5.59
C PRO A 117 -2.63 -17.89 6.30
N MET A 118 -3.93 -17.57 6.22
CA MET A 118 -4.48 -16.29 6.73
C MET A 118 -4.21 -16.10 8.23
N GLU A 119 -4.22 -17.19 8.99
CA GLU A 119 -3.96 -17.24 10.43
C GLU A 119 -2.61 -16.60 10.79
N ARG A 120 -1.60 -16.72 9.92
CA ARG A 120 -0.30 -16.09 10.15
C ARG A 120 -0.33 -14.58 10.00
N TYR A 121 -1.18 -14.05 9.12
CA TYR A 121 -1.42 -12.62 9.01
C TYR A 121 -2.20 -12.11 10.21
N ILE A 122 -3.22 -12.85 10.67
CA ILE A 122 -3.98 -12.52 11.89
C ILE A 122 -3.03 -12.41 13.10
N ASP A 123 -2.21 -13.44 13.34
CA ASP A 123 -1.23 -13.42 14.42
C ASP A 123 -0.23 -12.26 14.29
N ALA A 124 0.16 -11.89 13.06
CA ALA A 124 1.09 -10.80 12.82
C ALA A 124 0.46 -9.42 13.03
N VAL A 125 -0.81 -9.25 12.67
CA VAL A 125 -1.58 -8.02 12.93
C VAL A 125 -1.75 -7.80 14.43
N GLU A 126 -2.01 -8.84 15.22
CA GLU A 126 -2.11 -8.71 16.68
C GLU A 126 -0.78 -8.29 17.31
N ARG A 127 0.35 -8.86 16.84
CA ARG A 127 1.68 -8.39 17.25
C ARG A 127 1.96 -6.94 16.81
N ALA A 128 1.49 -6.55 15.62
CA ALA A 128 1.62 -5.19 15.12
C ALA A 128 0.83 -4.19 15.98
N ARG A 129 -0.39 -4.54 16.40
CA ARG A 129 -1.20 -3.74 17.35
C ARG A 129 -0.51 -3.58 18.70
N GLU A 130 0.03 -4.66 19.24
CA GLU A 130 0.79 -4.63 20.50
C GLU A 130 2.03 -3.74 20.37
N TYR A 131 2.77 -3.86 19.26
CA TYR A 131 3.94 -3.02 18.98
C TYR A 131 3.56 -1.54 18.86
N ALA A 132 2.52 -1.23 18.08
CA ALA A 132 2.04 0.14 17.88
C ALA A 132 1.65 0.79 19.21
N SER A 133 0.91 0.07 20.06
CA SER A 133 0.49 0.59 21.35
C SER A 133 1.66 0.78 22.32
N LYS A 134 2.56 -0.20 22.44
CA LYS A 134 3.67 -0.14 23.42
C LYS A 134 4.83 0.74 23.00
N SER A 135 5.11 0.81 21.70
CA SER A 135 6.34 1.41 21.17
C SER A 135 6.11 2.74 20.48
N LEU A 136 4.93 2.92 19.86
CA LEU A 136 4.57 4.15 19.14
C LEU A 136 3.56 5.02 19.91
N GLY A 137 2.98 4.50 20.99
CA GLY A 137 1.98 5.21 21.79
C GLY A 137 0.62 5.36 21.10
N LEU A 138 0.37 4.61 20.03
CA LEU A 138 -0.87 4.64 19.26
C LEU A 138 -1.98 3.84 19.96
N LEU A 139 -3.23 4.05 19.56
CA LEU A 139 -4.35 3.25 20.05
C LEU A 139 -4.14 1.73 19.80
N SER A 140 -4.61 0.90 20.74
CA SER A 140 -4.45 -0.56 20.66
C SER A 140 -5.28 -1.22 19.55
N HIS A 141 -6.27 -0.53 19.00
CA HIS A 141 -7.19 -1.03 17.98
C HIS A 141 -7.07 -0.27 16.68
N LEU A 142 -5.85 -0.24 16.12
CA LEU A 142 -5.65 0.34 14.80
C LEU A 142 -6.48 -0.39 13.72
N PRO A 143 -7.06 0.36 12.77
CA PRO A 143 -7.68 -0.20 11.57
C PRO A 143 -6.64 -0.93 10.74
N VAL A 144 -7.12 -1.93 9.98
CA VAL A 144 -6.25 -2.78 9.16
C VAL A 144 -6.67 -2.63 7.70
N VAL A 145 -5.73 -2.25 6.86
CA VAL A 145 -5.93 -2.10 5.41
C VAL A 145 -5.15 -3.19 4.69
N VAL A 146 -5.78 -3.84 3.71
CA VAL A 146 -5.25 -4.98 2.99
C VAL A 146 -5.08 -4.64 1.52
N ALA A 147 -3.83 -4.63 1.06
CA ALA A 147 -3.47 -4.67 -0.36
C ALA A 147 -3.30 -6.14 -0.78
N THR A 148 -4.08 -6.59 -1.76
CA THR A 148 -4.11 -8.00 -2.17
C THR A 148 -4.39 -8.16 -3.66
N ASP A 149 -3.74 -9.16 -4.27
CA ASP A 149 -4.02 -9.62 -5.62
C ASP A 149 -4.85 -10.92 -5.64
N THR A 150 -5.49 -11.26 -4.52
CA THR A 150 -6.37 -12.44 -4.43
C THR A 150 -7.64 -12.25 -5.25
N THR A 151 -8.14 -13.35 -5.81
CA THR A 151 -9.46 -13.45 -6.43
C THR A 151 -10.35 -14.46 -5.68
N SER A 152 -9.91 -14.90 -4.50
CA SER A 152 -10.63 -15.88 -3.69
C SER A 152 -11.72 -15.19 -2.87
N GLU A 153 -12.97 -15.63 -3.06
CA GLU A 153 -14.10 -15.16 -2.25
C GLU A 153 -13.94 -15.52 -0.78
N ASP A 154 -13.30 -16.66 -0.47
CA ASP A 154 -13.01 -17.05 0.91
C ASP A 154 -12.03 -16.06 1.58
N ASP A 155 -11.01 -15.60 0.86
CA ASP A 155 -10.11 -14.55 1.37
C ASP A 155 -10.88 -13.24 1.60
N PHE A 156 -11.75 -12.83 0.67
CA PHE A 156 -12.55 -11.61 0.81
C PHE A 156 -13.52 -11.66 1.99
N GLN A 157 -14.24 -12.78 2.11
CA GLN A 157 -15.16 -13.02 3.22
C GLN A 157 -14.39 -13.02 4.54
N LYS A 158 -13.19 -13.63 4.58
CA LYS A 158 -12.36 -13.65 5.78
C LYS A 158 -11.85 -12.27 6.17
N ILE A 159 -11.38 -11.47 5.22
CA ILE A 159 -10.98 -10.06 5.44
C ILE A 159 -12.15 -9.27 6.05
N LYS A 160 -13.35 -9.43 5.50
CA LYS A 160 -14.56 -8.78 5.98
C LYS A 160 -14.95 -9.22 7.40
N GLU A 161 -14.89 -10.52 7.69
CA GLU A 161 -15.18 -11.07 9.03
C GLU A 161 -14.23 -10.54 10.11
N LEU A 162 -12.98 -10.27 9.73
CA LEU A 162 -11.98 -9.68 10.62
C LEU A 162 -12.17 -8.17 10.82
N GLY A 163 -13.11 -7.54 10.09
CA GLY A 163 -13.27 -6.09 10.07
C GLY A 163 -12.09 -5.38 9.42
N TRP A 164 -11.37 -6.05 8.52
CA TRP A 164 -10.27 -5.45 7.77
C TRP A 164 -10.80 -4.84 6.48
N HIS A 165 -10.15 -3.78 6.02
CA HIS A 165 -10.54 -3.01 4.84
C HIS A 165 -9.70 -3.43 3.65
N ARG A 166 -10.33 -3.93 2.57
CA ARG A 166 -9.62 -4.28 1.33
C ARG A 166 -9.62 -3.08 0.39
N LEU A 167 -8.47 -2.76 -0.18
CA LEU A 167 -8.39 -1.79 -1.27
C LEU A 167 -9.09 -2.33 -2.53
N ASP A 168 -10.08 -1.58 -3.04
CA ASP A 168 -10.85 -1.94 -4.22
C ASP A 168 -10.56 -1.00 -5.39
N HIS A 169 -9.49 -1.30 -6.13
CA HIS A 169 -9.07 -0.50 -7.28
C HIS A 169 -10.09 -0.43 -8.42
N THR A 170 -11.01 -1.40 -8.50
CA THR A 170 -12.13 -1.36 -9.45
C THR A 170 -13.12 -0.29 -9.04
N LYS A 171 -13.51 -0.26 -7.75
CA LYS A 171 -14.36 0.79 -7.18
C LYS A 171 -13.73 2.18 -7.34
N TYR A 172 -12.41 2.30 -7.23
CA TYR A 172 -11.73 3.60 -7.29
C TYR A 172 -11.34 4.05 -8.70
N GLY A 173 -11.55 3.23 -9.74
CA GLY A 173 -11.08 3.51 -11.09
C GLY A 173 -9.56 3.76 -11.16
N THR A 174 -8.76 3.06 -10.35
CA THR A 174 -7.34 3.40 -10.19
C THR A 174 -6.55 3.22 -11.50
N THR A 175 -6.95 2.28 -12.36
CA THR A 175 -6.26 2.01 -13.63
C THR A 175 -6.51 3.13 -14.64
N GLU A 176 -7.71 3.69 -14.63
CA GLU A 176 -8.15 4.79 -15.48
C GLU A 176 -7.41 6.08 -15.10
N VAL A 177 -7.21 6.30 -13.80
CA VAL A 177 -6.52 7.48 -13.25
C VAL A 177 -5.01 7.40 -13.39
N TRP A 178 -4.41 6.26 -13.05
CA TRP A 178 -2.96 6.11 -12.88
C TRP A 178 -2.30 5.16 -13.89
N GLY A 179 -3.06 4.67 -14.86
CA GLY A 179 -2.61 3.73 -15.89
C GLY A 179 -2.50 2.28 -15.40
N THR A 180 -1.98 1.39 -16.25
CA THR A 180 -1.94 -0.07 -16.02
C THR A 180 -1.17 -0.50 -14.77
N PHE A 181 -0.22 0.31 -14.31
CA PHE A 181 0.52 0.05 -13.06
C PHE A 181 -0.01 0.82 -11.85
N GLY A 182 -1.05 1.63 -12.06
CA GLY A 182 -1.65 2.52 -11.08
C GLY A 182 -1.98 1.81 -9.77
N SER A 183 -2.76 0.73 -9.84
CA SER A 183 -3.14 -0.05 -8.66
C SER A 183 -1.94 -0.52 -7.85
N ALA A 184 -0.91 -1.06 -8.50
CA ALA A 184 0.29 -1.54 -7.82
C ALA A 184 1.12 -0.40 -7.19
N MET A 185 1.13 0.78 -7.82
CA MET A 185 1.84 1.95 -7.29
C MET A 185 1.08 2.58 -6.11
N VAL A 186 -0.24 2.66 -6.19
CA VAL A 186 -1.10 3.12 -5.09
C VAL A 186 -1.02 2.17 -3.90
N ASP A 187 -1.09 0.85 -4.13
CA ASP A 187 -0.83 -0.16 -3.10
C ASP A 187 0.53 0.08 -2.43
N ALA A 188 1.60 0.28 -3.22
CA ALA A 188 2.92 0.50 -2.68
C ALA A 188 3.02 1.79 -1.85
N ALA A 189 2.36 2.87 -2.29
CA ALA A 189 2.29 4.14 -1.56
C ALA A 189 1.58 3.96 -0.20
N ILE A 190 0.43 3.29 -0.21
CA ILE A 190 -0.36 2.97 1.00
C ILE A 190 0.43 2.05 1.94
N LEU A 191 1.06 0.99 1.43
CA LEU A 191 1.84 0.07 2.25
C LEU A 191 3.05 0.76 2.90
N ALA A 192 3.67 1.72 2.20
CA ALA A 192 4.84 2.46 2.67
C ALA A 192 4.51 3.53 3.73
N HIS A 193 3.30 4.09 3.71
CA HIS A 193 2.86 5.14 4.64
C HIS A 193 2.10 4.63 5.87
N ALA A 194 1.97 3.30 6.00
CA ALA A 194 1.37 2.69 7.18
C ALA A 194 2.27 2.81 8.41
N ASP A 195 1.67 2.97 9.59
CA ASP A 195 2.39 3.02 10.87
C ASP A 195 3.03 1.68 11.23
N VAL A 196 2.41 0.58 10.80
CA VAL A 196 3.01 -0.76 10.84
C VAL A 196 2.66 -1.53 9.58
N LEU A 197 3.67 -2.12 8.93
CA LEU A 197 3.50 -2.98 7.77
C LEU A 197 3.62 -4.46 8.17
N VAL A 198 2.60 -5.24 7.82
CA VAL A 198 2.59 -6.69 7.88
C VAL A 198 2.67 -7.24 6.46
N GLY A 199 3.69 -8.04 6.18
CA GLY A 199 3.85 -8.65 4.88
C GLY A 199 4.63 -9.96 4.99
N ARG A 200 4.82 -10.59 3.84
CA ARG A 200 5.63 -11.81 3.76
C ARG A 200 7.11 -11.48 3.59
N LEU A 201 7.96 -12.06 4.44
CA LEU A 201 9.38 -12.25 4.13
C LEU A 201 9.55 -13.44 3.16
N LEU A 202 10.18 -13.20 2.02
CA LEU A 202 10.70 -14.27 1.18
C LEU A 202 11.97 -14.80 1.86
N GLY A 203 11.82 -15.90 2.61
CA GLY A 203 12.94 -16.68 3.16
C GLY A 203 13.46 -17.70 2.17
#